data_AF-A0A0J5P436-F1
#
_entry.id   AF-A0A0J5P436-F1
#
_cell.length_a   1.000
_cell.length_b   1.000
_cell.length_c   1.000
_cell.angle_alpha   90.00
_cell.angle_beta   90.00
_cell.angle_gamma   90.00
#
_symmetry.space_group_name_H-M   'P 1'
#
loop_
_entity.id
_entity.type
_entity.pdbx_description
1 polymer ?
#
loop_
_entity_poly.entity_id
_entity_poly.type
_entity_poly.pdbx_seq_one_letter_code
_entity_poly.pdbx_strand_id
1 'polypeptide(L)' 'MIYSIEYSYKDQATTKSFHFVEAENEQLAVFRAVGYIAQQLYFRFGNEVNFKIEKIELVKA' A
#
# COMPACT_ATOMS: atom_id res chain seq x y z
N MET A 1 4.28 -11.05 11.93
CA MET A 1 2.98 -10.60 11.42
C MET A 1 3.09 -10.05 10.00
N ILE A 2 2.26 -10.57 9.09
CA ILE A 2 2.10 -10.10 7.71
C ILE A 2 0.77 -9.36 7.63
N TYR A 3 0.81 -8.13 7.10
CA TYR A 3 -0.36 -7.30 6.85
C TYR A 3 -0.64 -7.18 5.35
N SER A 4 -1.91 -7.23 4.97
CA SER A 4 -2.41 -6.86 3.64
C SER A 4 -2.88 -5.41 3.67
N ILE A 5 -2.41 -4.61 2.71
CA ILE A 5 -2.73 -3.19 2.56
C ILE A 5 -3.45 -3.01 1.24
N GLU A 6 -4.74 -2.71 1.30
CA GLU A 6 -5.56 -2.34 0.16
C GLU A 6 -5.43 -0.84 -0.09
N TYR A 7 -5.16 -0.43 -1.33
CA TYR A 7 -5.05 0.97 -1.71
C TYR A 7 -5.64 1.27 -3.11
N SER A 8 -5.97 2.54 -3.32
CA SER A 8 -6.53 3.07 -4.57
C SER A 8 -5.80 4.36 -5.02
N TYR A 9 -5.82 4.66 -6.33
CA TYR A 9 -5.31 5.93 -6.89
C TYR A 9 -6.13 6.36 -8.12
N LYS A 10 -6.05 7.65 -8.47
CA LYS A 10 -7.00 8.37 -9.34
C LYS A 10 -7.18 7.80 -10.76
N ASP A 11 -6.21 7.05 -11.28
CA ASP A 11 -6.23 6.51 -12.65
C ASP A 11 -6.01 4.98 -12.70
N GLN A 12 -6.32 4.29 -11.60
CA GLN A 12 -6.15 2.85 -11.57
C GLN A 12 -7.22 2.15 -12.44
N ALA A 13 -6.78 1.23 -13.30
CA ALA A 13 -7.68 0.47 -14.18
C ALA A 13 -8.48 -0.63 -13.43
N THR A 14 -7.98 -1.07 -12.27
CA THR A 14 -8.64 -2.06 -11.41
C THR A 14 -9.53 -1.37 -10.38
N THR A 15 -10.37 -2.11 -9.65
CA THR A 15 -11.10 -1.53 -8.51
C THR A 15 -10.25 -1.41 -7.26
N LYS A 16 -9.20 -2.24 -7.09
CA LYS A 16 -8.32 -2.27 -5.90
C LYS A 16 -6.90 -2.74 -6.23
N SER A 17 -5.90 -2.21 -5.51
CA SER A 17 -4.51 -2.69 -5.50
C SER A 17 -4.13 -3.18 -4.10
N PHE A 18 -3.23 -4.15 -4.00
CA PHE A 18 -2.81 -4.75 -2.73
C PHE A 18 -1.29 -4.74 -2.58
N HIS A 19 -0.82 -4.53 -1.35
CA HIS A 19 0.58 -4.69 -0.94
C HIS A 19 0.64 -5.50 0.36
N PHE A 20 1.55 -6.47 0.42
CA PHE A 20 1.77 -7.27 1.62
C PHE A 20 3.08 -6.86 2.28
N VAL A 21 3.05 -6.65 3.60
CA VAL A 21 4.20 -6.16 4.35
C VAL A 21 4.34 -6.88 5.69
N GLU A 22 5.57 -7.24 6.04
CA GLU A 22 5.91 -7.73 7.38
C GLU A 22 6.16 -6.56 8.32
N ALA A 23 5.53 -6.59 9.50
CA ALA A 23 5.67 -5.58 10.53
C ALA A 23 5.36 -6.13 11.93
N GLU A 24 5.85 -5.46 12.97
CA GLU A 24 5.57 -5.82 14.38
C GLU A 24 4.24 -5.29 14.89
N ASN A 25 3.61 -4.36 14.17
CA ASN A 25 2.29 -3.82 14.46
C ASN A 25 1.73 -3.11 13.21
N GLU A 26 0.46 -2.72 13.29
CA GLU A 26 -0.25 -2.07 12.19
C GLU A 26 0.37 -0.71 11.81
N GLN A 27 0.81 0.08 12.78
CA GLN A 27 1.39 1.40 12.53
C GLN A 27 2.68 1.31 11.70
N LEU A 28 3.53 0.32 12.00
CA LEU A 28 4.74 0.03 11.22
C LEU A 28 4.40 -0.54 9.84
N ALA A 29 3.34 -1.34 9.73
CA ALA A 29 2.86 -1.84 8.44
C ALA A 29 2.45 -0.68 7.52
N VAL A 30 1.67 0.28 8.04
CA VAL A 30 1.26 1.48 7.30
C VAL A 30 2.46 2.32 6.89
N PHE A 31 3.37 2.63 7.82
CA PHE A 31 4.54 3.45 7.52
C PHE A 31 5.39 2.85 6.39
N ARG A 32 5.66 1.54 6.46
CA ARG A 32 6.41 0.82 5.43
C ARG A 32 5.66 0.77 4.09
N ALA A 33 4.36 0.47 4.13
CA ALA A 33 3.53 0.38 2.94
C ALA A 33 3.41 1.72 2.20
N VAL A 34 3.24 2.83 2.92
CA VAL A 34 3.12 4.17 2.32
C VAL A 34 4.37 4.51 1.51
N GLY A 35 5.56 4.35 2.10
CA GLY A 35 6.81 4.62 1.40
C GLY A 35 7.02 3.74 0.18
N TYR A 36 6.74 2.44 0.32
CA TYR A 36 6.88 1.49 -0.79
C TYR A 36 5.89 1.77 -1.92
N ILE A 37 4.61 1.97 -1.61
CA ILE A 37 3.56 2.23 -2.62
C ILE A 37 3.86 3.54 -3.35
N ALA A 38 4.23 4.61 -2.65
CA ALA A 38 4.61 5.88 -3.27
C ALA A 38 5.76 5.70 -4.28
N GLN A 39 6.80 4.97 -3.88
CA GLN A 39 7.95 4.70 -4.74
C GLN A 39 7.57 3.87 -5.98
N GLN A 40 6.73 2.84 -5.82
CA GLN A 40 6.27 2.01 -6.94
C GLN A 40 5.42 2.81 -7.93
N LEU A 41 4.51 3.66 -7.44
CA LEU A 41 3.71 4.52 -8.30
C LEU A 41 4.58 5.55 -9.03
N TYR A 42 5.56 6.14 -8.35
CA TYR A 42 6.51 7.05 -8.99
C TYR A 42 7.30 6.37 -10.12
N PHE A 43 7.81 5.16 -9.89
CA PHE A 43 8.51 4.41 -10.94
C PHE A 43 7.62 4.03 -12.12
N ARG A 44 6.33 3.79 -11.87
CA ARG A 44 5.37 3.44 -12.91
C ARG A 44 4.96 4.64 -13.78
N PHE A 45 4.73 5.80 -13.16
CA PHE A 45 4.12 6.95 -13.84
C PHE A 45 5.09 8.10 -14.11
N GLY A 46 6.26 8.13 -13.47
CA GLY A 46 7.27 9.18 -13.61
C GLY A 46 6.93 10.47 -12.86
N ASN A 47 5.91 10.46 -12.01
CA ASN A 47 5.47 11.59 -11.21
C ASN A 47 4.89 11.13 -9.87
N GLU A 48 4.74 12.05 -8.92
CA GLU A 48 4.05 11.78 -7.66
C GLU A 48 2.57 11.47 -7.92
N VAL A 49 2.10 10.36 -7.35
CA VAL A 49 0.71 9.90 -7.45
C VAL A 49 0.12 9.81 -6.06
N ASN A 50 -0.94 10.57 -5.83
CA ASN A 50 -1.73 10.45 -4.61
C ASN A 50 -2.47 9.11 -4.62
N PHE A 51 -2.32 8.36 -3.54
CA PHE A 51 -3.07 7.13 -3.29
C PHE A 51 -3.72 7.20 -1.91
N LYS A 52 -4.73 6.36 -1.70
CA LYS A 52 -5.47 6.23 -0.45
C LYS A 52 -5.39 4.79 0.02
N ILE A 53 -5.02 4.58 1.28
CA ILE A 53 -5.17 3.28 1.94
C ILE A 53 -6.65 3.11 2.27
N GLU A 54 -7.24 2.03 1.78
CA GLU A 54 -8.66 1.70 1.96
C GLU A 54 -8.87 0.70 3.10
N LYS A 55 -7.96 -0.26 3.24
CA LYS A 55 -8.08 -1.34 4.24
C LYS A 55 -6.71 -1.86 4.66
N ILE A 56 -6.61 -2.29 5.91
CA ILE A 56 -5.45 -2.96 6.48
C ILE A 56 -5.95 -4.22 7.19
N GLU A 57 -5.33 -5.37 6.92
CA GLU A 57 -5.72 -6.65 7.52
C GLU A 57 -4.50 -7.47 7.93
N LEU A 58 -4.50 -8.03 9.14
CA LEU A 58 -3.51 -9.02 9.56
C LEU A 58 -3.83 -10.36 8.87
N VAL A 59 -2.97 -10.81 7.96
CA VAL A 59 -3.17 -12.06 7.21
C VAL A 59 -2.42 -13.25 7.81
N LYS A 60 -1.36 -12.99 8.60
CA LYS A 60 -0.62 -14.02 9.31
C LYS A 60 0.02 -13.44 10.56
N ALA A 61 -0.14 -14.10 11.71
CA ALA A 61 0.54 -13.74 12.95
C ALA A 61 2.01 -14.17 12.92
#